data_AF-A0A0W8D7P4-F1
#
_entry.id   AF-A0A0W8D7P4-F1
#
_cell.length_a   1.000
_cell.length_b   1.000
_cell.length_c   1.000
_cell.angle_alpha   90.00
_cell.angle_beta   90.00
_cell.angle_gamma   90.00
#
_symmetry.space_group_name_H-M   'P 1'
#
loop_
_entity.id
_entity.type
_entity.pdbx_description
1 polymer ?
#
loop_
_entity_poly.entity_id
_entity_poly.type
_entity_poly.pdbx_seq_one_letter_code
_entity_poly.pdbx_strand_id
1 'polypeptide(L)'
;MRTPCALLLLVTLVAVIDIASALKKATISKVTARNLLSLTGPNDDTTPESFLQNSGAAHSESATNTEYRIAIPGLSNIAKLASDFSPLTQKVAFQLWLQQQTSPTIVFNLLNAKMLKNMGTNLEKNTELLDWLRYTMAYREMLGSSKFYPDGKIYLHLLNLAPETSLAFFFQSLRKTADLKMVGENLQTAQYKLWWKLRMEPSDLAKSLGITELLESGKVMSDPRFIIYFGYAEVWLRKIKLN
;
A
#
# COMPACT_ATOMS: atom_id res chain seq x y z
N MET A 1 -7.66 41.39 42.29
CA MET A 1 -7.97 40.08 42.92
C MET A 1 -8.55 39.15 41.85
N ARG A 2 -7.94 37.95 41.70
CA ARG A 2 -8.48 36.69 41.12
C ARG A 2 -8.86 36.71 39.62
N THR A 3 -8.44 35.81 38.71
CA THR A 3 -7.55 34.64 38.66
C THR A 3 -7.36 34.30 37.16
N PRO A 4 -6.20 33.77 36.71
CA PRO A 4 -6.01 33.24 35.36
C PRO A 4 -6.36 31.74 35.36
N CYS A 5 -7.45 31.34 34.67
CA CYS A 5 -7.84 29.92 34.62
C CYS A 5 -8.19 29.40 33.22
N ALA A 6 -8.24 30.27 32.20
CA ALA A 6 -8.69 29.88 30.87
C ALA A 6 -7.59 29.34 29.94
N LEU A 7 -6.31 29.65 30.18
CA LEU A 7 -5.23 29.24 29.27
C LEU A 7 -4.67 27.83 29.52
N LEU A 8 -4.93 27.23 30.68
CA LEU A 8 -4.37 25.91 31.04
C LEU A 8 -5.20 24.72 30.53
N LEU A 9 -6.43 24.93 30.08
CA LEU A 9 -7.28 23.86 29.52
C LEU A 9 -7.09 23.63 28.01
N LEU A 10 -6.42 24.55 27.31
CA LEU A 10 -6.21 24.46 25.85
C LEU A 10 -4.96 23.65 25.49
N VAL A 11 -3.99 23.51 26.41
CA VAL A 11 -2.74 22.77 26.16
C VAL A 11 -2.90 21.26 26.39
N THR A 12 -3.87 20.82 27.19
CA THR A 12 -4.10 19.38 27.42
C THR A 12 -4.97 18.71 26.34
N LEU A 13 -5.76 19.47 25.56
CA LEU A 13 -6.61 18.89 24.51
C LEU A 13 -5.83 18.48 23.26
N VAL A 14 -4.67 19.09 23.01
CA VAL A 14 -3.84 18.79 21.83
C VAL A 14 -3.13 17.43 21.96
N ALA A 15 -2.82 16.97 23.18
CA ALA A 15 -2.17 15.67 23.39
C ALA A 15 -3.13 14.46 23.31
N VAL A 16 -4.44 14.66 23.53
CA VAL A 16 -5.43 13.55 23.47
C VAL A 16 -5.85 13.23 22.03
N ILE A 17 -5.80 14.21 21.12
CA ILE A 17 -6.15 14.01 19.71
C ILE A 17 -5.12 13.13 19.01
N ASP A 18 -3.83 13.22 19.34
CA ASP A 18 -2.79 12.40 18.72
C ASP A 18 -2.89 10.92 19.09
N ILE A 19 -3.26 10.59 20.33
CA ILE A 19 -3.37 9.19 20.77
C ILE A 19 -4.58 8.51 20.12
N ALA A 20 -5.73 9.19 20.00
CA ALA A 20 -6.90 8.64 19.32
C ALA A 20 -6.64 8.45 17.81
N SER A 21 -5.92 9.39 17.19
CA SER A 21 -5.52 9.32 15.77
C SER A 21 -4.55 8.17 15.53
N ALA A 22 -3.53 8.02 16.38
CA ALA A 22 -2.56 6.94 16.32
C ALA A 22 -3.20 5.57 16.60
N LEU A 23 -4.15 5.49 17.54
CA LEU A 23 -4.88 4.26 17.85
C LEU A 23 -5.82 3.87 16.70
N LYS A 24 -6.48 4.84 16.06
CA LYS A 24 -7.29 4.61 14.86
C LYS A 24 -6.41 4.17 13.68
N LYS A 25 -5.23 4.78 13.50
CA LYS A 25 -4.24 4.41 12.47
C LYS A 25 -3.64 3.01 12.71
N ALA A 26 -3.36 2.64 13.96
CA ALA A 26 -2.87 1.31 14.34
C ALA A 26 -3.96 0.23 14.22
N THR A 27 -5.20 0.55 14.57
CA THR A 27 -6.36 -0.35 14.41
C THR A 27 -6.68 -0.55 12.94
N ILE A 28 -6.67 0.53 12.14
CA ILE A 28 -6.76 0.45 10.68
C ILE A 28 -5.59 -0.36 10.14
N SER A 29 -4.33 -0.11 10.52
CA SER A 29 -3.19 -0.91 10.03
C SER A 29 -3.33 -2.41 10.33
N LYS A 30 -3.79 -2.79 11.53
CA LYS A 30 -3.95 -4.19 11.95
C LYS A 30 -5.17 -4.87 11.32
N VAL A 31 -6.28 -4.14 11.16
CA VAL A 31 -7.51 -4.60 10.48
C VAL A 31 -7.28 -4.66 8.97
N THR A 32 -6.58 -3.68 8.41
CA THR A 32 -6.16 -3.62 7.00
C THR A 32 -5.19 -4.75 6.68
N ALA A 33 -4.19 -5.06 7.52
CA ALA A 33 -3.32 -6.21 7.30
C ALA A 33 -4.09 -7.55 7.29
N ARG A 34 -5.03 -7.75 8.23
CA ARG A 34 -5.89 -8.96 8.28
C ARG A 34 -6.83 -9.05 7.07
N ASN A 35 -7.46 -7.93 6.68
CA ASN A 35 -8.38 -7.88 5.54
C ASN A 35 -7.66 -7.97 4.19
N LEU A 36 -6.41 -7.49 4.10
CA LEU A 36 -5.57 -7.60 2.90
C LEU A 36 -5.05 -9.04 2.71
N LEU A 37 -4.73 -9.77 3.78
CA LEU A 37 -4.44 -11.21 3.73
C LEU A 37 -5.66 -12.03 3.24
N SER A 38 -6.88 -11.57 3.50
CA SER A 38 -8.10 -12.17 2.95
C SER A 38 -8.38 -11.82 1.47
N LEU A 39 -7.66 -10.84 0.89
CA LEU A 39 -7.74 -10.52 -0.55
C LEU A 39 -6.75 -11.34 -1.38
N THR A 40 -5.84 -12.08 -0.75
CA THR A 40 -4.86 -12.96 -1.41
C THR A 40 -5.29 -14.42 -1.49
N GLY A 41 -6.50 -14.76 -1.03
CA GLY A 41 -7.07 -16.10 -1.19
C GLY A 41 -7.49 -16.36 -2.64
N PRO A 42 -7.20 -17.53 -3.21
CA PRO A 42 -7.87 -17.97 -4.43
C PRO A 42 -9.36 -18.07 -4.11
N ASN A 43 -10.22 -17.46 -4.93
CA ASN A 43 -11.62 -17.86 -4.97
C ASN A 43 -11.63 -19.28 -5.52
N ASP A 44 -11.73 -20.28 -4.66
CA ASP A 44 -12.16 -21.60 -5.07
C ASP A 44 -13.11 -22.17 -4.03
N ASP A 45 -14.27 -22.56 -4.53
CA ASP A 45 -15.40 -23.07 -3.81
C ASP A 45 -15.26 -24.60 -3.83
N THR A 46 -14.58 -25.18 -2.84
CA THR A 46 -14.70 -26.62 -2.54
C THR A 46 -14.07 -26.98 -1.18
N THR A 47 -14.83 -27.77 -0.43
CA THR A 47 -14.66 -28.32 0.92
C THR A 47 -13.26 -28.87 1.27
N PRO A 48 -12.82 -28.86 2.54
CA PRO A 48 -11.50 -29.33 2.95
C PRO A 48 -11.52 -30.80 3.35
N GLU A 49 -10.64 -31.62 2.75
CA GLU A 49 -10.24 -32.91 3.32
C GLU A 49 -8.88 -32.82 4.01
N SER A 50 -8.87 -33.40 5.20
CA SER A 50 -7.81 -33.59 6.17
C SER A 50 -6.57 -34.33 5.64
N PHE A 51 -5.37 -33.94 6.07
CA PHE A 51 -4.29 -34.91 6.34
C PHE A 51 -3.29 -34.36 7.39
N LEU A 52 -3.35 -35.00 8.58
CA LEU A 52 -2.32 -35.31 9.60
C LEU A 52 -1.14 -34.31 9.79
N GLN A 53 -1.00 -33.63 10.93
CA GLN A 53 -0.62 -34.13 12.26
C GLN A 53 0.76 -34.82 12.29
N ASN A 54 1.79 -34.09 12.75
CA ASN A 54 2.86 -34.67 13.57
C ASN A 54 3.51 -33.60 14.47
N SER A 55 3.83 -34.00 15.69
CA SER A 55 4.31 -33.20 16.82
C SER A 55 5.65 -33.72 17.35
N GLY A 56 6.46 -32.83 17.92
CA GLY A 56 7.64 -33.14 18.75
C GLY A 56 8.92 -32.50 18.18
N ALA A 57 9.80 -31.84 18.93
CA ALA A 57 9.99 -31.76 20.37
C ALA A 57 10.69 -30.43 20.75
N ALA A 58 10.65 -30.10 22.03
CA ALA A 58 11.24 -28.92 22.63
C ALA A 58 12.77 -28.92 22.61
N HIS A 59 13.36 -27.76 22.37
CA HIS A 59 14.57 -27.32 23.09
C HIS A 59 14.51 -25.81 23.28
N SER A 60 14.47 -25.41 24.55
CA SER A 60 14.71 -24.04 25.00
C SER A 60 16.22 -23.85 25.09
N GLU A 61 16.78 -22.87 24.38
CA GLU A 61 17.86 -22.05 24.93
C GLU A 61 18.15 -20.80 24.08
N SER A 62 18.26 -19.70 24.83
CA SER A 62 19.14 -18.55 24.62
C SER A 62 18.92 -17.63 23.42
N ALA A 63 18.30 -16.49 23.75
CA ALA A 63 18.31 -15.28 22.95
C ALA A 63 19.75 -14.75 22.79
N THR A 64 20.25 -14.74 21.56
CA THR A 64 21.28 -13.79 21.14
C THR A 64 20.89 -13.21 19.80
N ASN A 65 20.78 -11.88 19.77
CA ASN A 65 20.61 -11.04 18.59
C ASN A 65 21.54 -11.47 17.46
N THR A 66 21.00 -12.17 16.47
CA THR A 66 21.68 -12.35 15.18
C THR A 66 20.87 -11.62 14.12
N GLU A 67 21.38 -10.45 13.78
CA GLU A 67 21.12 -9.76 12.53
C GLU A 67 21.27 -10.81 11.41
N TYR A 68 20.15 -11.24 10.83
CA TYR A 68 20.10 -12.15 9.69
C TYR A 68 20.68 -11.43 8.45
N ARG A 69 21.99 -11.22 8.42
CA ARG A 69 22.74 -10.98 7.19
C ARG A 69 23.06 -12.34 6.59
N ILE A 70 22.06 -12.95 5.97
CA ILE A 70 22.30 -14.06 5.06
C ILE A 70 23.09 -13.47 3.89
N ALA A 71 24.40 -13.71 3.87
CA ALA A 71 25.26 -13.36 2.75
C ALA A 71 24.93 -14.27 1.57
N ILE A 72 23.89 -13.92 0.81
CA ILE A 72 23.58 -14.57 -0.46
C ILE A 72 24.58 -14.04 -1.49
N PRO A 73 25.42 -14.91 -2.10
CA PRO A 73 26.33 -14.51 -3.17
C PRO A 73 25.54 -13.79 -4.29
N GLY A 74 25.90 -12.54 -4.59
CA GLY A 74 25.22 -11.70 -5.60
C GLY A 74 24.50 -10.47 -5.04
N LEU A 75 24.08 -10.47 -3.76
CA LEU A 75 23.39 -9.33 -3.15
C LEU A 75 24.28 -8.08 -2.98
N SER A 76 25.59 -8.25 -2.78
CA SER A 76 26.54 -7.13 -2.64
C SER A 76 26.64 -6.30 -3.93
N ASN A 77 26.62 -6.97 -5.08
CA ASN A 77 26.60 -6.31 -6.39
C ASN A 77 25.25 -5.63 -6.65
N ILE A 78 24.14 -6.25 -6.22
CA ILE A 78 22.79 -5.67 -6.30
C ILE A 78 22.65 -4.41 -5.43
N ALA A 79 23.09 -4.47 -4.17
CA ALA A 79 23.03 -3.34 -3.24
C ALA A 79 23.89 -2.17 -3.73
N LYS A 80 25.06 -2.46 -4.30
CA LYS A 80 25.94 -1.47 -4.92
C LYS A 80 25.30 -0.79 -6.15
N LEU A 81 24.58 -1.54 -6.98
CA LEU A 81 23.82 -0.92 -8.08
C LEU A 81 22.66 -0.06 -7.56
N ALA A 82 21.98 -0.49 -6.49
CA ALA A 82 20.90 0.28 -5.87
C ALA A 82 21.39 1.60 -5.24
N SER A 83 22.62 1.65 -4.71
CA SER A 83 23.22 2.90 -4.22
C SER A 83 23.53 3.87 -5.37
N ASP A 84 24.08 3.39 -6.49
CA ASP A 84 24.55 4.20 -7.63
C ASP A 84 23.53 4.26 -8.78
N PHE A 85 22.26 4.46 -8.44
CA PHE A 85 21.09 4.37 -9.33
C PHE A 85 20.98 5.57 -10.30
N SER A 86 21.95 5.71 -11.21
CA SER A 86 21.84 6.54 -12.41
C SER A 86 20.93 5.86 -13.46
N PRO A 87 20.41 6.56 -14.48
CA PRO A 87 19.55 5.95 -15.51
C PRO A 87 20.17 4.75 -16.23
N LEU A 88 21.50 4.79 -16.47
CA LEU A 88 22.24 3.69 -17.08
C LEU A 88 22.36 2.50 -16.13
N THR A 89 22.69 2.77 -14.85
CA THR A 89 22.79 1.74 -13.81
C THR A 89 21.44 1.08 -13.54
N GLN A 90 20.35 1.85 -13.64
CA GLN A 90 19.00 1.38 -13.37
C GLN A 90 18.56 0.27 -14.34
N LYS A 91 18.76 0.46 -15.65
CA LYS A 91 18.38 -0.56 -16.64
C LYS A 91 19.15 -1.87 -16.43
N VAL A 92 20.45 -1.77 -16.12
CA VAL A 92 21.31 -2.92 -15.81
C VAL A 92 20.87 -3.60 -14.51
N ALA A 93 20.57 -2.83 -13.47
CA ALA A 93 20.05 -3.35 -12.20
C ALA A 93 18.75 -4.13 -12.41
N PHE A 94 17.83 -3.56 -13.18
CA PHE A 94 16.55 -4.18 -13.51
C PHE A 94 16.70 -5.54 -14.19
N GLN A 95 17.57 -5.59 -15.21
CA GLN A 95 17.84 -6.83 -15.94
C GLN A 95 18.47 -7.89 -15.03
N LEU A 96 19.46 -7.51 -14.21
CA LEU A 96 20.09 -8.42 -13.25
C LEU A 96 19.09 -8.93 -12.21
N TRP A 97 18.21 -8.07 -11.69
CA TRP A 97 17.18 -8.47 -10.73
C TRP A 97 16.15 -9.39 -11.36
N LEU A 98 15.77 -9.20 -12.62
CA LEU A 98 14.89 -10.12 -13.32
C LEU A 98 15.59 -11.47 -13.58
N GLN A 99 16.85 -11.46 -14.06
CA GLN A 99 17.64 -12.68 -14.28
C GLN A 99 17.80 -13.52 -13.01
N GLN A 100 17.99 -12.86 -11.86
CA GLN A 100 18.09 -13.51 -10.56
C GLN A 100 16.73 -13.81 -9.92
N GLN A 101 15.62 -13.48 -10.58
CA GLN A 101 14.26 -13.61 -10.07
C GLN A 101 14.08 -12.99 -8.68
N THR A 102 14.71 -11.83 -8.46
CA THR A 102 14.65 -11.13 -7.18
C THR A 102 13.20 -10.77 -6.86
N SER A 103 12.72 -11.14 -5.68
CA SER A 103 11.35 -10.81 -5.29
C SER A 103 11.12 -9.29 -5.33
N PRO A 104 9.97 -8.81 -5.84
CA PRO A 104 9.64 -7.37 -5.80
C PRO A 104 9.65 -6.78 -4.38
N THR A 105 9.47 -7.59 -3.33
CA THR A 105 9.64 -7.15 -1.93
C THR A 105 11.09 -6.79 -1.62
N ILE A 106 12.07 -7.54 -2.12
CA ILE A 106 13.49 -7.24 -1.93
C ILE A 106 13.84 -5.95 -2.70
N VAL A 107 13.40 -5.83 -3.95
CA VAL A 107 13.63 -4.62 -4.76
C VAL A 107 12.99 -3.39 -4.14
N PHE A 108 11.77 -3.53 -3.58
CA PHE A 108 11.11 -2.46 -2.83
C PHE A 108 12.01 -1.97 -1.70
N ASN A 109 12.49 -2.89 -0.85
CA ASN A 109 13.32 -2.54 0.30
C ASN A 109 14.64 -1.85 -0.10
N LEU A 110 15.24 -2.26 -1.22
CA LEU A 110 16.45 -1.62 -1.76
C LEU A 110 16.21 -0.18 -2.23
N LEU A 111 15.03 0.09 -2.80
CA LEU A 111 14.67 1.41 -3.33
C LEU A 111 13.95 2.30 -2.31
N ASN A 112 13.46 1.73 -1.19
CA ASN A 112 12.60 2.42 -0.23
C ASN A 112 13.22 3.71 0.31
N ALA A 113 14.52 3.71 0.63
CA ALA A 113 15.19 4.91 1.11
C ALA A 113 15.16 6.07 0.09
N LYS A 114 15.22 5.79 -1.22
CA LYS A 114 15.13 6.80 -2.28
C LYS A 114 13.69 7.22 -2.53
N MET A 115 12.77 6.27 -2.55
CA MET A 115 11.33 6.55 -2.63
C MET A 115 10.90 7.52 -1.51
N LEU A 116 11.33 7.26 -0.27
CA LEU A 116 11.01 8.09 0.89
C LEU A 116 11.65 9.49 0.82
N LYS A 117 12.85 9.64 0.26
CA LYS A 117 13.44 10.96 0.01
C LYS A 117 12.61 11.79 -0.98
N ASN A 118 12.03 11.13 -1.99
CA ASN A 118 11.26 11.77 -3.03
C ASN A 118 9.75 11.89 -2.70
N MET A 119 9.31 11.44 -1.51
CA MET A 119 7.92 11.55 -1.03
C MET A 119 7.44 12.99 -0.80
N GLY A 120 8.37 13.96 -0.68
CA GLY A 120 8.02 15.39 -0.65
C GLY A 120 7.50 15.92 -2.00
N THR A 121 7.66 15.13 -3.06
CA THR A 121 7.04 15.37 -4.38
C THR A 121 5.79 14.48 -4.52
N ASN A 122 4.81 14.90 -5.32
CA ASN A 122 3.62 14.08 -5.59
C ASN A 122 4.03 12.65 -5.99
N LEU A 123 3.30 11.63 -5.50
CA LEU A 123 3.63 10.22 -5.75
C LEU A 123 3.77 9.90 -7.24
N GLU A 124 3.02 10.56 -8.13
CA GLU A 124 3.13 10.37 -9.58
C GLU A 124 4.48 10.81 -10.19
N LYS A 125 5.29 11.59 -9.46
CA LYS A 125 6.62 12.05 -9.90
C LYS A 125 7.75 11.23 -9.28
N ASN A 126 7.44 10.30 -8.39
CA ASN A 126 8.43 9.47 -7.73
C ASN A 126 8.91 8.37 -8.69
N THR A 127 10.01 8.63 -9.39
CA THR A 127 10.57 7.73 -10.40
C THR A 127 10.86 6.35 -9.84
N GLU A 128 11.46 6.25 -8.65
CA GLU A 128 11.81 4.99 -8.02
C GLU A 128 10.57 4.14 -7.69
N LEU A 129 9.47 4.79 -7.30
CA LEU A 129 8.19 4.13 -7.08
C LEU A 129 7.61 3.58 -8.38
N LEU A 130 7.59 4.38 -9.44
CA LEU A 130 7.10 3.95 -10.76
C LEU A 130 7.94 2.81 -11.33
N ASP A 131 9.25 2.87 -11.15
CA ASP A 131 10.17 1.84 -11.63
C ASP A 131 10.03 0.57 -10.81
N TRP A 132 9.80 0.65 -9.50
CA TRP A 132 9.45 -0.56 -8.74
C TRP A 132 8.13 -1.20 -9.21
N LEU A 133 7.12 -0.40 -9.57
CA LEU A 133 5.86 -0.94 -10.14
C LEU A 133 6.11 -1.65 -11.47
N ARG A 134 6.90 -1.04 -12.37
CA ARG A 134 7.31 -1.65 -13.64
C ARG A 134 8.08 -2.95 -13.43
N TYR A 135 9.00 -2.95 -12.46
CA TYR A 135 9.76 -4.15 -12.09
C TYR A 135 8.83 -5.26 -11.68
N THR A 136 7.87 -4.94 -10.81
CA THR A 136 6.90 -5.89 -10.29
C THR A 136 6.04 -6.49 -11.40
N MET A 137 5.68 -5.70 -12.42
CA MET A 137 4.95 -6.22 -13.59
C MET A 137 5.81 -7.14 -14.44
N ALA A 138 7.04 -6.73 -14.76
CA ALA A 138 7.98 -7.55 -15.52
C ALA A 138 8.29 -8.88 -14.79
N TYR A 139 8.40 -8.84 -13.46
CA TYR A 139 8.58 -10.03 -12.63
C TYR A 139 7.40 -11.00 -12.72
N ARG A 140 6.15 -10.49 -12.67
CA ARG A 140 4.93 -11.30 -12.83
C ARG A 140 4.84 -11.91 -14.21
N GLU A 141 5.16 -11.14 -15.24
CA GLU A 141 5.14 -11.57 -16.64
C GLU A 141 6.17 -12.67 -16.90
N MET A 142 7.40 -12.50 -16.40
CA MET A 142 8.45 -13.50 -16.48
C MET A 142 8.06 -14.84 -15.86
N LEU A 143 7.31 -14.81 -14.74
CA LEU A 143 6.81 -16.02 -14.08
C LEU A 143 5.47 -16.53 -14.64
N GLY A 144 4.91 -15.84 -15.63
CA GLY A 144 3.65 -16.21 -16.29
C GLY A 144 2.42 -16.16 -15.40
N SER A 145 2.49 -15.55 -14.21
CA SER A 145 1.35 -15.51 -13.29
C SER A 145 1.41 -14.38 -12.25
N SER A 146 0.28 -13.69 -12.08
CA SER A 146 0.07 -12.74 -10.98
C SER A 146 0.02 -13.42 -9.61
N LYS A 147 -0.13 -14.75 -9.54
CA LYS A 147 -0.15 -15.52 -8.29
C LYS A 147 1.16 -15.41 -7.51
N PHE A 148 2.29 -15.26 -8.20
CA PHE A 148 3.60 -15.14 -7.54
C PHE A 148 3.77 -13.83 -6.78
N TYR A 149 3.07 -12.78 -7.21
CA TYR A 149 3.07 -11.50 -6.51
C TYR A 149 1.71 -10.82 -6.65
N PRO A 150 0.71 -11.12 -5.81
CA PRO A 150 -0.65 -10.61 -5.98
C PRO A 150 -0.77 -9.10 -5.70
N ASP A 151 -1.81 -8.45 -6.23
CA ASP A 151 -2.04 -7.01 -6.07
C ASP A 151 -2.15 -6.59 -4.60
N GLY A 152 -2.67 -7.46 -3.73
CA GLY A 152 -2.70 -7.23 -2.28
C GLY A 152 -1.30 -7.01 -1.67
N LYS A 153 -0.27 -7.70 -2.18
CA LYS A 153 1.13 -7.47 -1.73
C LYS A 153 1.66 -6.13 -2.22
N ILE A 154 1.34 -5.74 -3.47
CA ILE A 154 1.69 -4.40 -3.97
C ILE A 154 1.03 -3.34 -3.08
N TYR A 155 -0.27 -3.48 -2.85
CA TYR A 155 -1.06 -2.55 -2.05
C TYR A 155 -0.48 -2.35 -0.65
N LEU A 156 -0.09 -3.43 0.03
CA LEU A 156 0.52 -3.38 1.36
C LEU A 156 1.82 -2.57 1.40
N HIS A 157 2.69 -2.73 0.40
CA HIS A 157 3.91 -1.93 0.31
C HIS A 157 3.59 -0.45 0.12
N LEU A 158 2.59 -0.13 -0.71
CA LEU A 158 2.19 1.25 -0.96
C LEU A 158 1.56 1.92 0.28
N LEU A 159 0.78 1.18 1.08
CA LEU A 159 0.26 1.65 2.37
C LEU A 159 1.35 2.01 3.38
N ASN A 160 2.51 1.35 3.30
CA ASN A 160 3.65 1.68 4.15
C ASN A 160 4.37 2.96 3.69
N LEU A 161 4.15 3.40 2.44
CA LEU A 161 4.71 4.64 1.92
C LEU A 161 3.84 5.83 2.25
N ALA A 162 2.55 5.79 1.89
CA ALA A 162 1.71 6.97 1.89
C ALA A 162 0.32 6.73 2.51
N PRO A 163 -0.36 7.79 2.98
CA PRO A 163 -1.74 7.71 3.43
C PRO A 163 -2.69 7.19 2.35
N GLU A 164 -3.74 6.51 2.78
CA GLU A 164 -4.79 5.92 1.93
C GLU A 164 -5.35 6.88 0.87
N THR A 165 -5.59 8.14 1.25
CA THR A 165 -6.13 9.18 0.37
C THR A 165 -5.12 9.57 -0.71
N SER A 166 -3.85 9.74 -0.36
CA SER A 166 -2.76 10.00 -1.32
C SER A 166 -2.60 8.85 -2.31
N LEU A 167 -2.74 7.60 -1.83
CA LEU A 167 -2.71 6.43 -2.69
C LEU A 167 -3.89 6.37 -3.66
N ALA A 168 -5.09 6.79 -3.25
CA ALA A 168 -6.24 6.86 -4.16
C ALA A 168 -5.98 7.79 -5.35
N PHE A 169 -5.38 8.96 -5.11
CA PHE A 169 -4.97 9.86 -6.18
C PHE A 169 -3.88 9.26 -7.07
N PHE A 170 -2.91 8.59 -6.46
CA PHE A 170 -1.83 7.93 -7.17
C PHE A 170 -2.35 6.79 -8.06
N PHE A 171 -3.25 5.93 -7.58
CA PHE A 171 -3.85 4.88 -8.42
C PHE A 171 -4.64 5.49 -9.58
N GLN A 172 -5.38 6.56 -9.32
CA GLN A 172 -6.09 7.30 -10.36
C GLN A 172 -5.13 7.94 -11.39
N SER A 173 -3.93 8.38 -11.00
CA SER A 173 -2.93 8.87 -11.95
C SER A 173 -2.32 7.74 -12.76
N LEU A 174 -2.03 6.58 -12.16
CA LEU A 174 -1.51 5.40 -12.87
C LEU A 174 -2.44 4.93 -13.98
N ARG A 175 -3.77 5.04 -13.80
CA ARG A 175 -4.77 4.74 -14.84
C ARG A 175 -4.63 5.60 -16.11
N LYS A 176 -3.93 6.74 -16.02
CA LYS A 176 -3.64 7.64 -17.14
C LYS A 176 -2.26 7.40 -17.75
N THR A 177 -1.44 6.55 -17.14
CA THR A 177 -0.09 6.21 -17.61
C THR A 177 -0.17 4.91 -18.42
N ALA A 178 0.15 4.96 -19.72
CA ALA A 178 -0.14 3.87 -20.66
C ALA A 178 0.42 2.50 -20.21
N ASP A 179 1.66 2.45 -19.74
CA ASP A 179 2.36 1.23 -19.29
C ASP A 179 1.93 0.75 -17.89
N LEU A 180 1.27 1.61 -17.10
CA LEU A 180 0.84 1.30 -15.73
C LEU A 180 -0.70 1.33 -15.57
N LYS A 181 -1.44 1.52 -16.66
CA LYS A 181 -2.89 1.66 -16.64
C LYS A 181 -3.58 0.51 -15.92
N MET A 182 -3.25 -0.72 -16.31
CA MET A 182 -3.84 -1.94 -15.72
C MET A 182 -3.48 -2.08 -14.23
N VAL A 183 -2.28 -1.67 -13.84
CA VAL A 183 -1.85 -1.65 -12.43
C VAL A 183 -2.70 -0.67 -11.64
N GLY A 184 -2.90 0.54 -12.16
CA GLY A 184 -3.78 1.54 -11.57
C GLY A 184 -5.21 1.05 -11.42
N GLU A 185 -5.77 0.41 -12.44
CA GLU A 185 -7.13 -0.16 -12.41
C GLU A 185 -7.27 -1.27 -11.34
N ASN A 186 -6.30 -2.18 -11.27
CA ASN A 186 -6.30 -3.27 -10.30
C ASN A 186 -6.15 -2.77 -8.85
N LEU A 187 -5.22 -1.84 -8.60
CA LEU A 187 -5.01 -1.26 -7.29
C LEU A 187 -6.21 -0.41 -6.84
N GLN A 188 -6.79 0.37 -7.73
CA GLN A 188 -8.01 1.13 -7.44
C GLN A 188 -9.19 0.20 -7.13
N THR A 189 -9.32 -0.91 -7.86
CA THR A 189 -10.35 -1.93 -7.59
C THR A 189 -10.13 -2.62 -6.23
N ALA A 190 -8.88 -2.95 -5.90
CA ALA A 190 -8.52 -3.53 -4.61
C ALA A 190 -8.84 -2.55 -3.46
N GLN A 191 -8.56 -1.26 -3.65
CA GLN A 191 -8.90 -0.19 -2.72
C GLN A 191 -10.40 -0.12 -2.46
N TYR A 192 -11.23 -0.10 -3.52
CA TYR A 192 -12.69 -0.06 -3.36
C TYR A 192 -13.24 -1.28 -2.63
N LYS A 193 -12.72 -2.48 -2.94
CA LYS A 193 -13.09 -3.71 -2.21
C LYS A 193 -12.72 -3.61 -0.73
N LEU A 194 -11.56 -3.03 -0.40
CA LEU A 194 -11.14 -2.81 0.97
C LEU A 194 -12.06 -1.83 1.70
N TRP A 195 -12.36 -0.67 1.12
CA TRP A 195 -13.30 0.31 1.70
C TRP A 195 -14.67 -0.30 1.98
N TRP A 196 -15.19 -1.10 1.05
CA TRP A 196 -16.43 -1.85 1.26
C TRP A 196 -16.32 -2.84 2.45
N LYS A 197 -15.26 -3.65 2.49
CA LYS A 197 -15.03 -4.60 3.61
C LYS A 197 -14.91 -3.88 4.95
N LEU A 198 -14.37 -2.67 4.96
CA LEU A 198 -14.26 -1.81 6.14
C LEU A 198 -15.56 -1.07 6.49
N ARG A 199 -16.67 -1.36 5.78
CA ARG A 199 -17.97 -0.70 5.98
C ARG A 199 -17.91 0.82 5.82
N MET A 200 -16.99 1.32 5.00
CA MET A 200 -16.90 2.74 4.69
C MET A 200 -18.10 3.15 3.84
N GLU A 201 -18.91 4.10 4.30
CA GLU A 201 -20.02 4.62 3.49
C GLU A 201 -19.50 5.64 2.47
N PRO A 202 -20.21 5.86 1.35
CA PRO A 202 -19.85 6.92 0.41
C PRO A 202 -19.73 8.30 1.10
N SER A 203 -20.58 8.57 2.08
CA SER A 203 -20.54 9.79 2.90
C SER A 203 -19.22 9.96 3.67
N ASP A 204 -18.68 8.88 4.23
CA ASP A 204 -17.37 8.87 4.91
C ASP A 204 -16.24 9.14 3.92
N LEU A 205 -16.29 8.50 2.75
CA LEU A 205 -15.29 8.70 1.71
C LEU A 205 -15.31 10.16 1.21
N ALA A 206 -16.50 10.74 0.98
CA ALA A 206 -16.65 12.12 0.54
C ALA A 206 -15.98 13.11 1.51
N LYS A 207 -16.15 12.91 2.82
CA LYS A 207 -15.47 13.68 3.87
C LYS A 207 -13.96 13.47 3.82
N SER A 208 -13.49 12.23 3.70
CA SER A 208 -12.05 11.93 3.65
C SER A 208 -11.33 12.51 2.43
N LEU A 209 -12.04 12.66 1.31
CA LEU A 209 -11.52 13.27 0.09
C LEU A 209 -11.69 14.80 0.05
N GLY A 210 -12.36 15.40 1.04
CA GLY A 210 -12.65 16.83 1.07
C GLY A 210 -13.56 17.27 -0.09
N ILE A 211 -14.52 16.43 -0.49
CA ILE A 211 -15.47 16.73 -1.58
C ILE A 211 -16.64 17.58 -1.10
N THR A 212 -17.02 17.44 0.18
CA THR A 212 -18.13 18.19 0.77
C THR A 212 -17.90 19.69 0.64
N GLU A 213 -16.69 20.13 0.97
CA GLU A 213 -16.24 21.52 0.92
C GLU A 213 -16.11 22.01 -0.54
N LEU A 214 -15.73 21.13 -1.47
CA LEU A 214 -15.64 21.46 -2.89
C LEU A 214 -17.01 21.71 -3.52
N LEU A 215 -18.01 20.91 -3.16
CA LEU A 215 -19.38 21.07 -3.64
C LEU A 215 -19.97 22.42 -3.21
N GLU A 216 -19.68 22.84 -1.98
CA GLU A 216 -20.07 24.17 -1.46
C GLU A 216 -19.38 25.32 -2.22
N SER A 217 -18.20 25.07 -2.81
CA SER A 217 -17.43 26.07 -3.56
C SER A 217 -17.81 26.20 -5.06
N GLY A 218 -18.75 25.39 -5.56
CA GLY A 218 -19.28 25.50 -6.94
C GLY A 218 -18.34 25.04 -8.07
N LYS A 219 -17.23 24.35 -7.75
CA LYS A 219 -16.20 23.93 -8.72
C LYS A 219 -16.31 22.43 -8.98
N VAL A 220 -16.96 21.98 -10.06
CA VAL A 220 -17.37 20.56 -10.13
C VAL A 220 -17.23 19.91 -11.51
N MET A 221 -16.43 18.83 -11.54
CA MET A 221 -16.60 17.54 -12.24
C MET A 221 -15.29 16.94 -12.76
N SER A 222 -14.27 17.75 -13.07
CA SER A 222 -12.98 17.25 -13.59
C SER A 222 -11.93 16.93 -12.51
N ASP A 223 -12.20 17.24 -11.23
CA ASP A 223 -11.27 16.94 -10.13
C ASP A 223 -11.22 15.41 -9.90
N PRO A 224 -10.01 14.80 -9.84
CA PRO A 224 -9.84 13.37 -9.55
C PRO A 224 -10.61 12.86 -8.34
N ARG A 225 -10.88 13.72 -7.35
CA ARG A 225 -11.70 13.41 -6.17
C ARG A 225 -13.08 12.88 -6.55
N PHE A 226 -13.76 13.54 -7.49
CA PHE A 226 -15.08 13.10 -7.94
C PHE A 226 -15.00 11.77 -8.69
N ILE A 227 -13.97 11.57 -9.50
CA ILE A 227 -13.77 10.30 -10.23
C ILE A 227 -13.60 9.13 -9.25
N ILE A 228 -12.76 9.32 -8.22
CA ILE A 228 -12.51 8.30 -7.18
C ILE A 228 -13.79 8.02 -6.40
N TYR A 229 -14.49 9.08 -5.98
CA TYR A 229 -15.74 8.98 -5.22
C TYR A 229 -16.82 8.22 -5.99
N PHE A 230 -17.09 8.60 -7.24
CA PHE A 230 -18.13 7.94 -8.05
C PHE A 230 -17.75 6.49 -8.38
N GLY A 231 -16.47 6.22 -8.63
CA GLY A 231 -15.99 4.84 -8.82
C GLY A 231 -16.27 3.96 -7.60
N TYR A 232 -16.04 4.47 -6.38
CA TYR A 232 -16.38 3.74 -5.17
C TYR A 232 -17.89 3.61 -4.94
N ALA A 233 -18.64 4.70 -5.13
CA ALA A 233 -20.09 4.73 -4.94
C ALA A 233 -20.78 3.69 -5.83
N GLU A 234 -20.30 3.48 -7.06
CA GLU A 234 -20.80 2.44 -7.94
C GLU A 234 -20.57 1.03 -7.38
N VAL A 235 -19.37 0.73 -6.86
CA VAL A 235 -19.06 -0.56 -6.22
C VAL A 235 -19.95 -0.77 -4.99
N TRP A 236 -20.10 0.26 -4.16
CA TRP A 236 -20.94 0.22 -2.98
C TRP A 236 -22.41 -0.07 -3.33
N LEU A 237 -22.97 0.67 -4.30
CA LEU A 237 -24.35 0.49 -4.80
C LEU A 237 -24.61 -0.91 -5.37
N ARG A 238 -23.65 -1.47 -6.13
CA ARG A 238 -23.77 -2.83 -6.66
C ARG A 238 -23.81 -3.86 -5.54
N LYS A 239 -23.04 -3.67 -4.46
CA LYS A 239 -22.96 -4.63 -3.36
C LYS A 239 -24.17 -4.58 -2.43
N ILE A 240 -24.74 -3.41 -2.18
CA ILE A 240 -25.99 -3.32 -1.40
C ILE A 240 -27.20 -3.88 -2.14
N LYS A 241 -27.24 -3.83 -3.48
CA LYS A 241 -28.34 -4.40 -4.28
C LYS A 241 -28.34 -5.92 -4.36
N LEU A 242 -27.20 -6.55 -4.07
CA LEU A 242 -27.01 -8.01 -4.14
C LEU A 242 -27.22 -8.71 -2.78
N ASN A 243 -27.37 -7.92 -1.71
CA ASN A 243 -27.66 -8.39 -0.35
C ASN A 243 -29.09 -8.03 0.04
#